data_AF-A0AA35ZUW6-F1
#
_entry.id   AF-A0AA35ZUW6-F1
#
_cell.length_a   1.000
_cell.length_b   1.000
_cell.length_c   1.000
_cell.angle_alpha   90.00
_cell.angle_beta   90.00
_cell.angle_gamma   90.00
#
_symmetry.space_group_name_H-M   'P 1'
#
loop_
_entity.id
_entity.type
_entity.pdbx_description
1 polymer ?
#
loop_
_entity_poly.entity_id
_entity_poly.type
_entity_poly.pdbx_seq_one_letter_code
_entity_poly.pdbx_strand_id
1 'polypeptide(L)'
;MKEISSMIIKKMKEVAEAYVGQTVKNVVITVPAYFNDSQHKVTKDAALIDGLNVLRMINEPTAPAIAYGIDNMLGLTRKRNVVVFDLGGGTFDVCILTIDEIISKPLSFFPLKME
;
A
#
# COMPACT_ATOMS: atom_id res chain seq x y z
N MET A 1 -5.36 -2.69 19.98
CA MET A 1 -4.64 -2.15 18.79
C MET A 1 -5.61 -1.84 17.66
N LYS A 2 -6.60 -2.70 17.41
CA LYS A 2 -7.68 -2.45 16.45
C LYS A 2 -8.41 -1.12 16.67
N GLU A 3 -8.71 -0.72 17.92
CA GLU A 3 -9.36 0.58 18.16
C GLU A 3 -8.47 1.76 17.76
N ILE A 4 -7.16 1.69 18.02
CA ILE A 4 -6.20 2.73 17.65
C ILE A 4 -6.09 2.84 16.12
N SER A 5 -5.98 1.71 15.42
CA SER A 5 -5.97 1.68 13.96
C SER A 5 -7.26 2.26 13.36
N SER A 6 -8.43 1.97 13.95
CA SER A 6 -9.71 2.56 13.55
C SER A 6 -9.72 4.08 13.74
N MET A 7 -9.21 4.61 14.86
CA MET A 7 -9.11 6.06 15.04
C MET A 7 -8.29 6.75 13.93
N ILE A 8 -7.19 6.13 13.51
CA ILE A 8 -6.36 6.65 12.40
C ILE A 8 -7.12 6.58 11.08
N ILE A 9 -7.74 5.43 10.76
CA ILE A 9 -8.52 5.24 9.53
C ILE A 9 -9.69 6.22 9.46
N LYS A 10 -10.44 6.39 10.56
CA LYS A 10 -11.49 7.38 10.69
C LYS A 10 -10.97 8.79 10.40
N LYS A 11 -9.84 9.17 10.98
CA LYS A 11 -9.27 10.50 10.76
C LYS A 11 -8.88 10.70 9.29
N MET A 12 -8.30 9.69 8.64
CA MET A 12 -7.94 9.76 7.22
C MET A 12 -9.18 9.85 6.32
N LYS A 13 -10.26 9.13 6.67
CA LYS A 13 -11.56 9.27 6.00
C LYS A 13 -12.10 10.70 6.09
N GLU A 14 -12.14 11.28 7.29
CA GLU A 14 -12.61 12.66 7.49
C GLU A 14 -11.80 13.67 6.66
N VAL A 15 -10.48 13.51 6.60
CA VAL A 15 -9.60 14.37 5.78
C VAL A 15 -9.93 14.21 4.30
N ALA A 16 -10.10 12.99 3.81
CA ALA A 16 -10.43 12.72 2.41
C ALA A 16 -11.83 13.26 2.04
N GLU A 17 -12.83 13.06 2.91
CA GLU A 17 -14.18 13.57 2.71
C GLU A 17 -14.23 15.10 2.71
N ALA A 18 -13.45 15.75 3.59
CA ALA A 18 -13.32 17.20 3.59
C ALA A 18 -12.67 17.74 2.31
N TYR A 19 -11.69 17.03 1.76
CA TYR A 19 -11.00 17.42 0.53
C TYR A 19 -11.88 17.22 -0.72
N VAL A 20 -12.55 16.08 -0.84
CA VAL A 20 -13.35 15.74 -2.04
C VAL A 20 -14.79 16.31 -1.95
N GLY A 21 -15.28 16.62 -0.75
CA GLY A 21 -16.62 17.17 -0.52
C GLY A 21 -17.77 16.15 -0.59
N GLN A 22 -17.45 14.86 -0.55
CA GLN A 22 -18.43 13.76 -0.63
C GLN A 22 -18.02 12.60 0.29
N THR A 23 -18.98 11.74 0.64
CA THR A 23 -18.72 10.55 1.45
C THR A 23 -17.80 9.56 0.73
N VAL A 24 -16.78 9.08 1.43
CA VAL A 24 -15.85 8.05 0.95
C VAL A 24 -16.30 6.71 1.51
N LYS A 25 -16.56 5.74 0.62
CA LYS A 25 -17.06 4.41 0.99
C LYS A 25 -16.11 3.27 0.64
N ASN A 26 -15.23 3.46 -0.34
CA ASN A 26 -14.34 2.41 -0.83
C ASN A 26 -12.89 2.85 -0.64
N VAL A 27 -12.03 1.90 -0.27
CA VAL A 27 -10.62 2.17 0.01
C VAL A 27 -9.72 1.03 -0.47
N VAL A 28 -8.52 1.39 -0.90
CA VAL A 28 -7.38 0.48 -1.05
C VAL A 28 -6.36 0.87 0.02
N ILE A 29 -5.88 -0.10 0.79
CA ILE A 29 -4.97 0.14 1.92
C ILE A 29 -3.62 -0.51 1.61
N THR A 30 -2.53 0.25 1.79
CA THR A 30 -1.17 -0.27 1.76
C THR A 30 -0.82 -0.91 3.09
N VAL A 31 -0.09 -2.03 3.05
CA VAL A 31 0.44 -2.71 4.25
C VAL A 31 1.89 -3.13 4.03
N PRO A 32 2.69 -3.23 5.10
CA PRO A 32 4.05 -3.73 4.99
C PRO A 32 4.07 -5.13 4.38
N ALA A 33 5.02 -5.39 3.47
CA ALA A 33 5.04 -6.65 2.70
C ALA A 33 5.26 -7.92 3.55
N TYR A 34 5.73 -7.76 4.79
CA TYR A 34 5.93 -8.84 5.76
C TYR A 34 4.73 -9.10 6.68
N PHE A 35 3.61 -8.38 6.49
CA PHE A 35 2.41 -8.62 7.30
C PHE A 35 1.85 -10.03 7.06
N ASN A 36 1.43 -10.68 8.14
CA ASN A 36 0.73 -11.96 8.08
C ASN A 36 -0.80 -11.77 7.99
N ASP A 37 -1.53 -12.85 7.73
CA ASP A 37 -2.98 -12.84 7.56
C ASP A 37 -3.74 -12.26 8.76
N SER A 38 -3.21 -12.44 9.99
CA SER A 38 -3.81 -11.89 11.20
C SER A 38 -3.73 -10.36 11.20
N GLN A 39 -2.58 -9.79 10.84
CA GLN A 39 -2.38 -8.35 10.76
C GLN A 39 -3.19 -7.72 9.62
N HIS A 40 -3.32 -8.41 8.48
CA HIS A 40 -4.24 -8.02 7.41
C HIS A 40 -5.69 -7.95 7.90
N LYS A 41 -6.13 -8.97 8.65
CA LYS A 41 -7.49 -9.03 9.19
C LYS A 41 -7.77 -7.90 10.17
N VAL A 42 -6.84 -7.60 11.08
CA VAL A 42 -6.99 -6.49 12.03
C VAL A 42 -7.16 -5.15 11.30
N THR A 43 -6.37 -4.92 10.26
CA THR A 43 -6.43 -3.68 9.46
C THR A 43 -7.75 -3.58 8.69
N LYS A 44 -8.17 -4.67 8.04
CA LYS A 44 -9.44 -4.72 7.31
C LYS A 44 -10.63 -4.53 8.23
N ASP A 45 -10.61 -5.17 9.40
CA ASP A 45 -11.70 -5.03 10.37
C ASP A 45 -11.75 -3.63 10.96
N ALA A 46 -10.61 -2.94 11.14
CA ALA A 46 -10.58 -1.55 11.57
C ALA A 46 -11.24 -0.64 10.54
N ALA A 47 -10.97 -0.84 9.25
CA ALA A 47 -11.64 -0.11 8.17
C ALA A 47 -13.16 -0.38 8.13
N LEU A 48 -13.57 -1.62 8.39
CA LEU A 48 -14.98 -2.00 8.43
C LEU A 48 -15.74 -1.31 9.56
N ILE A 49 -15.13 -1.13 10.73
CA ILE A 49 -15.73 -0.40 11.86
C ILE A 49 -16.10 1.03 11.46
N ASP A 50 -15.29 1.67 10.62
CA ASP A 50 -15.51 3.05 10.14
C ASP A 50 -16.37 3.14 8.87
N GLY A 51 -17.02 2.03 8.50
CA GLY A 51 -17.94 1.94 7.36
C GLY A 51 -17.25 2.01 6.00
N LEU A 52 -15.97 1.65 5.92
CA LEU A 52 -15.21 1.58 4.68
C LEU A 52 -15.18 0.16 4.12
N ASN A 53 -15.44 0.05 2.82
CA ASN A 53 -15.28 -1.18 2.06
C ASN A 53 -13.85 -1.26 1.51
N VAL A 54 -13.07 -2.20 2.06
CA VAL A 54 -11.70 -2.45 1.60
C VAL A 54 -11.72 -3.27 0.32
N LEU A 55 -11.49 -2.61 -0.82
CA LEU A 55 -11.48 -3.22 -2.15
C LEU A 55 -10.27 -4.15 -2.33
N ARG A 56 -9.10 -3.71 -1.83
CA ARG A 56 -7.85 -4.45 -1.94
C ARG A 56 -6.88 -3.99 -0.85
N MET A 57 -6.11 -4.95 -0.34
CA MET A 57 -4.88 -4.70 0.39
C MET A 57 -3.72 -4.85 -0.59
N ILE A 58 -2.83 -3.87 -0.65
CA ILE A 58 -1.63 -3.93 -1.51
C ILE A 58 -0.38 -3.81 -0.65
N ASN A 59 0.69 -4.47 -1.06
CA ASN A 59 1.96 -4.32 -0.37
C ASN A 59 2.50 -2.92 -0.62
N GLU A 60 2.99 -2.29 0.44
CA GLU A 60 3.59 -0.96 0.44
C GLU A 60 4.66 -0.80 -0.65
N PRO A 61 5.68 -1.66 -0.81
CA PRO A 61 6.67 -1.49 -1.88
C PRO A 61 6.08 -1.64 -3.30
N THR A 62 4.95 -2.33 -3.45
CA THR A 62 4.29 -2.50 -4.76
C THR A 62 3.51 -1.24 -5.15
N ALA A 63 2.97 -0.49 -4.19
CA ALA A 63 2.21 0.73 -4.46
C ALA A 63 2.99 1.81 -5.24
N PRO A 64 4.20 2.24 -4.83
CA PRO A 64 4.99 3.21 -5.57
C PRO A 64 5.49 2.65 -6.91
N ALA A 65 5.70 1.33 -7.01
CA ALA A 65 6.04 0.71 -8.29
C ALA A 65 4.86 0.67 -9.27
N ILE A 66 3.62 0.52 -8.78
CA ILE A 66 2.41 0.71 -9.61
C ILE A 66 2.30 2.16 -10.04
N ALA A 67 2.51 3.13 -9.14
CA ALA A 67 2.48 4.54 -9.48
C ALA A 67 3.55 4.89 -10.53
N TYR A 68 4.80 4.46 -10.31
CA TYR A 68 5.89 4.60 -11.27
C TYR A 68 5.58 3.89 -12.59
N GLY A 69 5.04 2.68 -12.53
CA GLY A 69 4.66 1.88 -13.70
C GLY A 69 3.60 2.58 -14.54
N ILE A 70 2.55 3.13 -13.93
CA ILE A 70 1.47 3.88 -14.61
C ILE A 70 2.01 5.18 -15.23
N ASP A 71 2.80 5.95 -14.48
CA ASP A 71 3.34 7.22 -14.96
C ASP A 71 4.36 7.03 -16.11
N ASN A 72 5.09 5.90 -16.12
CA ASN A 72 6.09 5.58 -17.14
C ASN A 72 5.59 4.61 -18.23
N MET A 73 4.35 4.10 -18.13
CA MET A 73 3.75 3.15 -19.08
C MET A 73 3.58 3.72 -20.49
N LEU A 74 3.66 5.05 -20.66
CA LEU A 74 3.63 5.69 -21.98
C LEU A 74 4.88 5.39 -22.85
N GLY A 75 5.87 4.62 -22.37
CA GLY A 75 7.07 4.27 -23.14
C GLY A 75 7.74 2.93 -22.79
N LEU A 76 7.05 2.00 -22.12
CA LEU A 76 7.64 0.72 -21.70
C LEU A 76 7.47 -0.35 -22.79
N THR A 77 8.51 -0.58 -23.59
CA THR A 77 8.57 -1.69 -24.57
C THR A 77 9.35 -2.91 -24.08
N ARG A 78 9.89 -2.86 -22.84
CA ARG A 78 10.75 -3.90 -22.27
C ARG A 78 10.60 -3.99 -20.75
N LYS A 79 10.77 -5.21 -20.21
CA LYS A 79 10.91 -5.51 -18.78
C LYS A 79 11.97 -4.61 -18.14
N ARG A 80 11.67 -4.02 -16.98
CA ARG A 80 12.63 -3.25 -16.17
C ARG A 80 12.63 -3.74 -14.74
N ASN A 81 13.81 -3.82 -14.15
CA ASN A 81 13.97 -4.05 -12.73
C ASN A 81 14.04 -2.69 -12.04
N VAL A 82 13.21 -2.51 -11.02
CA VAL A 82 13.09 -1.30 -10.21
C VAL A 82 13.43 -1.67 -8.78
N VAL A 83 14.22 -0.83 -8.14
CA VAL A 83 14.46 -0.92 -6.69
C VAL A 83 13.65 0.18 -6.03
N VAL A 84 12.81 -0.20 -5.08
CA VAL A 84 12.06 0.71 -4.21
C VAL A 84 12.81 0.81 -2.90
N PHE A 85 13.17 2.03 -2.53
CA PHE A 85 13.72 2.38 -1.23
C PHE A 85 12.65 3.16 -0.47
N ASP A 86 12.14 2.57 0.60
CA ASP A 86 11.20 3.21 1.51
C ASP A 86 11.90 3.52 2.84
N LEU A 87 12.14 4.81 3.07
CA LEU A 87 12.79 5.32 4.28
C LEU A 87 11.76 6.08 5.10
N GLY A 88 11.06 5.33 5.97
CA GLY A 88 10.07 5.86 6.89
C GLY A 88 10.69 6.38 8.19
N GLY A 89 9.85 6.93 9.07
CA GLY A 89 10.28 7.46 10.38
C GLY A 89 10.67 6.39 11.41
N GLY A 90 10.43 5.10 11.12
CA GLY A 90 10.74 3.99 12.03
C GLY A 90 11.02 2.65 11.34
N THR A 91 10.97 2.59 10.01
CA THR A 91 11.30 1.41 9.22
C THR A 91 12.05 1.83 7.97
N PHE A 92 12.94 0.95 7.52
CA PHE A 92 13.65 1.08 6.25
C PHE A 92 13.41 -0.21 5.47
N ASP A 93 12.68 -0.11 4.37
CA ASP A 93 12.28 -1.26 3.55
C ASP A 93 12.87 -1.11 2.14
N VAL A 94 13.47 -2.20 1.64
CA VAL A 94 14.04 -2.25 0.29
C VAL A 94 13.40 -3.40 -0.47
N CYS A 95 12.89 -3.13 -1.68
CA CYS A 95 12.28 -4.16 -2.52
C CYS A 95 12.76 -4.06 -3.96
N ILE A 96 12.98 -5.21 -4.60
CA ILE A 96 13.29 -5.29 -6.03
C ILE A 96 12.08 -5.86 -6.76
N LEU A 97 11.56 -5.10 -7.72
CA LEU A 97 10.38 -5.40 -8.50
C LEU A 97 10.74 -5.43 -9.97
N THR A 98 10.14 -6.34 -10.73
CA THR A 98 10.18 -6.25 -12.19
C THR A 98 8.84 -5.79 -12.70
N ILE A 99 8.89 -4.73 -13.49
CA ILE A 99 7.72 -4.19 -14.19
C ILE A 99 7.80 -4.68 -15.64
N ASP A 100 6.72 -5.29 -16.10
CA ASP A 100 6.49 -5.72 -17.48
C ASP A 100 5.19 -5.09 -18.01
N GLU A 101 4.90 -5.23 -19.31
CA GLU A 101 3.70 -4.68 -19.99
C GLU A 101 2.39 -4.95 -19.23
N ILE A 102 2.34 -6.07 -18.52
CA ILE A 102 1.31 -6.40 -17.54
C ILE A 102 2.04 -6.46 -16.19
N ILE A 103 1.67 -5.63 -15.21
CA ILE A 103 2.33 -5.56 -13.89
C ILE A 103 2.38 -6.97 -13.28
N SER A 104 3.52 -7.64 -13.43
CA SER A 104 3.66 -9.07 -13.14
C SER A 104 4.61 -9.27 -11.97
N LYS A 105 4.02 -9.34 -10.78
CA LYS A 105 4.54 -9.91 -9.51
C LYS A 105 5.88 -9.37 -8.96
N PRO A 106 5.98 -9.17 -7.64
CA PRO A 106 7.27 -8.93 -6.98
C PRO A 106 8.21 -10.13 -7.21
N LEU A 107 9.47 -9.88 -7.59
CA LEU A 107 10.46 -10.95 -7.80
C LEU A 107 11.04 -11.47 -6.49
N SER A 108 11.28 -10.57 -5.53
CA SER A 108 11.81 -10.90 -4.22
C SER A 108 11.69 -9.70 -3.28
N PHE A 109 11.23 -9.95 -2.06
CA PHE A 109 11.17 -8.97 -0.98
C PHE A 109 12.31 -9.26 0.00
N PHE A 110 13.15 -8.27 0.27
CA PHE A 110 14.26 -8.38 1.22
C PHE A 110 14.08 -7.29 2.29
N PRO A 111 13.38 -7.56 3.40
CA PRO A 111 13.28 -6.60 4.49
C PRO A 111 14.67 -6.44 5.12
N LEU A 112 15.28 -5.27 4.97
CA LEU A 112 16.50 -4.90 5.67
C LEU A 112 16.11 -4.20 6.96
N LYS A 113 15.97 -4.95 8.05
CA LYS A 113 15.87 -4.32 9.37
C LYS A 113 17.24 -3.75 9.72
N MET A 114 17.33 -2.43 9.78
CA MET A 114 18.45 -1.77 10.46
C MET A 114 18.20 -1.95 11.96
N GLU A 115 18.98 -2.84 12.58
CA GLU A 115 19.10 -2.92 14.05
C GLU A 115 19.74 -1.65 14.60
#